data_AF-A0A5S6Q7C6-F1
#
_entry.id   AF-A0A5S6Q7C6-F1
#
_cell.length_a   1.000
_cell.length_b   1.000
_cell.length_c   1.000
_cell.angle_alpha   90.00
_cell.angle_beta   90.00
_cell.angle_gamma   90.00
#
_symmetry.space_group_name_H-M   'P 1'
#
loop_
_entity.id
_entity.type
_entity.pdbx_description
1 polymer ?
#
loop_
_entity_poly.entity_id
_entity_poly.type
_entity_poly.pdbx_seq_one_letter_code
_entity_poly.pdbx_strand_id
1 'polypeptide(L)'
;MRLLTAFSKQFKPIRVDDSERKTMRILTGGLTTSFRRFCESMSKSLRLELVETFLNLDRVDANIYRSKHLIPGIPDNPRVYGGQVVGQAMVAATKTIDDAYHPHSLHCYFILGADRNMPIIYSVERVRDGNSFCTRFVKAIQNGANIFTCEISFQKDEKQWISHQGAMPKVPRPESLRSIGELVSQEIKNDPSYAERVECLRRMEHLPTTFDIRPVEPAKYLRKAATEATYMCWVKAKEPIGEDSRLHLCTAAFISDSCMVSTALLPHVGKNFSLAMAVSLDHSMWFHQNKFCMDEWMLYETDSRVAANSRALINGRMWSGDGQLVLSTAQEALIRGKVPRSFVRFPTSGSSFLNTINQESCFIGTIILGDHHSFCRFENLDQPLHAGLLLVSSDGDELRN
;
A
#
# COMPACT_ATOMS: atom_id res chain seq x y z
N MET A 1 -13.26 49.25 -14.71
CA MET A 1 -13.78 49.72 -13.41
C MET A 1 -15.25 50.06 -13.61
N ARG A 2 -16.15 49.45 -12.79
CA ARG A 2 -17.63 49.49 -12.84
C ARG A 2 -18.31 48.62 -13.89
N LEU A 3 -18.84 47.48 -13.44
CA LEU A 3 -20.25 47.07 -13.60
C LEU A 3 -20.49 45.80 -12.75
N LEU A 4 -20.55 46.00 -11.44
CA LEU A 4 -21.31 45.15 -10.52
C LEU A 4 -22.75 45.66 -10.58
N THR A 5 -23.73 44.77 -10.85
CA THR A 5 -25.11 44.71 -10.29
C THR A 5 -26.03 44.03 -11.31
N ALA A 6 -26.34 42.74 -11.12
CA ALA A 6 -27.66 42.15 -11.35
C ALA A 6 -27.61 40.62 -11.12
N PHE A 7 -28.72 40.09 -10.62
CA PHE A 7 -29.04 38.68 -10.31
C PHE A 7 -28.64 38.16 -8.93
N SER A 8 -29.21 38.80 -7.91
CA SER A 8 -29.85 38.06 -6.82
C SER A 8 -31.28 37.68 -7.22
N LYS A 9 -31.64 36.41 -7.02
CA LYS A 9 -32.98 35.87 -6.64
C LYS A 9 -33.22 34.52 -7.28
N GLN A 10 -32.95 33.47 -6.50
CA GLN A 10 -33.86 32.33 -6.25
C GLN A 10 -33.01 31.21 -5.65
N PHE A 11 -33.06 31.01 -4.34
CA PHE A 11 -33.04 29.69 -3.66
C PHE A 11 -33.39 29.95 -2.19
N LYS A 12 -34.46 29.31 -1.70
CA LYS A 12 -34.86 29.36 -0.29
C LYS A 12 -33.89 28.52 0.54
N PRO A 13 -33.53 28.93 1.78
CA PRO A 13 -32.68 28.12 2.63
C PRO A 13 -33.46 26.91 3.19
N ILE A 14 -32.87 25.71 3.06
CA ILE A 14 -33.29 24.49 3.73
C ILE A 14 -32.93 24.63 5.23
N ARG A 15 -33.90 24.37 6.11
CA ARG A 15 -33.68 24.37 7.57
C ARG A 15 -32.85 23.13 7.94
N VAL A 16 -31.66 23.35 8.48
CA VAL A 16 -30.83 22.33 9.13
C VAL A 16 -31.39 22.08 10.53
N ASP A 17 -31.51 20.80 10.90
CA ASP A 17 -32.03 20.31 12.17
C ASP A 17 -31.19 20.80 13.38
N ASP A 18 -31.83 21.16 14.48
CA ASP A 18 -31.21 21.75 15.67
C ASP A 18 -30.35 20.75 16.47
N SER A 19 -30.44 19.45 16.14
CA SER A 19 -29.63 18.38 16.74
C SER A 19 -28.15 18.45 16.33
N GLU A 20 -27.84 18.77 15.07
CA GLU A 20 -26.47 18.90 14.55
C GLU A 20 -25.74 20.13 15.10
N ARG A 21 -26.48 21.22 15.39
CA ARG A 21 -25.92 22.44 15.99
C ARG A 21 -25.44 22.23 17.42
N LYS A 22 -26.05 21.31 18.16
CA LYS A 22 -25.68 21.00 19.55
C LYS A 22 -24.38 20.19 19.62
N THR A 23 -24.17 19.24 18.70
CA THR A 23 -22.97 18.42 18.62
C THR A 23 -21.72 19.24 18.26
N MET A 24 -21.87 20.22 17.35
CA MET A 24 -20.79 21.14 16.96
C MET A 24 -20.38 22.16 18.04
N ARG A 25 -21.27 22.48 19.00
CA ARG A 25 -20.95 23.38 20.12
C ARG A 25 -20.06 22.73 21.18
N ILE A 26 -20.13 21.40 21.33
CA ILE A 26 -19.37 20.67 22.36
C ILE A 26 -17.90 20.47 21.92
N LEU A 27 -17.64 20.42 20.60
CA LEU A 27 -16.29 20.17 20.05
C LEU A 27 -15.44 21.42 19.79
N THR A 28 -16.02 22.63 19.85
CA THR A 28 -15.35 23.87 19.42
C THR A 28 -15.05 24.88 20.54
N GLY A 29 -15.20 24.46 21.80
CA GLY A 29 -14.86 25.26 22.98
C GLY A 29 -13.35 25.45 23.13
N GLY A 30 -12.73 26.25 22.27
CA GLY A 30 -11.32 26.63 22.41
C GLY A 30 -10.62 27.20 21.17
N LEU A 31 -11.24 27.26 19.99
CA LEU A 31 -10.57 27.73 18.77
C LEU A 31 -10.99 29.16 18.38
N THR A 32 -10.00 29.97 18.01
CA THR A 32 -10.18 31.39 17.67
C THR A 32 -11.03 31.58 16.42
N THR A 33 -11.76 32.69 16.33
CA THR A 33 -12.64 33.08 15.20
C THR A 33 -11.94 33.06 13.84
N SER A 34 -10.61 33.23 13.82
CA SER A 34 -9.74 33.11 12.65
C SER A 34 -9.68 31.67 12.10
N PHE A 35 -9.47 30.69 12.99
CA PHE A 35 -9.41 29.28 12.61
C PHE A 35 -10.77 28.76 12.17
N ARG A 36 -11.86 29.23 12.80
CA ARG A 36 -13.23 28.89 12.38
C ARG A 36 -13.55 29.39 10.97
N ARG A 37 -13.15 30.63 10.64
CA ARG A 37 -13.27 31.18 9.27
C ARG A 37 -12.35 30.48 8.26
N PHE A 38 -11.16 30.02 8.68
CA PHE A 38 -10.28 29.20 7.84
C PHE A 38 -10.93 27.84 7.52
N CYS A 39 -11.50 27.14 8.52
CA CYS A 39 -12.25 25.90 8.31
C CYS A 39 -13.53 26.11 7.48
N GLU A 40 -14.26 27.20 7.68
CA GLU A 40 -15.45 27.54 6.88
C GLU A 40 -15.07 27.91 5.44
N SER A 41 -13.93 28.57 5.23
CA SER A 41 -13.36 28.89 3.91
C SER A 41 -12.88 27.65 3.15
N MET A 42 -12.51 26.57 3.84
CA MET A 42 -12.14 25.29 3.20
C MET A 42 -13.35 24.48 2.70
N SER A 43 -14.58 24.82 3.10
CA SER A 43 -15.76 23.96 2.91
C SER A 43 -16.35 23.93 1.48
N LYS A 44 -15.66 24.49 0.47
CA LYS A 44 -16.10 24.44 -0.93
C LYS A 44 -15.04 23.97 -1.94
N SER A 45 -13.75 23.89 -1.57
CA SER A 45 -12.66 23.50 -2.49
C SER A 45 -12.00 22.14 -2.15
N LEU A 46 -12.62 21.33 -1.31
CA LEU A 46 -12.14 20.01 -0.85
C LEU A 46 -13.23 18.95 -1.06
N ARG A 47 -13.81 18.89 -2.26
CA ARG A 47 -14.87 17.92 -2.58
C ARG A 47 -14.34 16.65 -3.29
N LEU A 48 -13.01 16.49 -3.44
CA LEU A 48 -12.39 15.47 -4.30
C LEU A 48 -11.00 15.04 -3.76
N GLU A 49 -10.91 14.33 -2.65
CA GLU A 49 -9.63 13.97 -2.03
C GLU A 49 -8.91 12.81 -2.77
N LEU A 50 -9.58 11.74 -3.19
CA LEU A 50 -8.86 10.61 -3.83
C LEU A 50 -8.32 10.94 -5.23
N VAL A 51 -9.19 11.40 -6.12
CA VAL A 51 -8.85 11.62 -7.52
C VAL A 51 -7.98 12.86 -7.70
N GLU A 52 -8.35 14.00 -7.11
CA GLU A 52 -7.60 15.24 -7.28
C GLU A 52 -6.32 15.32 -6.44
N THR A 53 -6.18 14.47 -5.40
CA THR A 53 -4.97 14.44 -4.55
C THR A 53 -4.07 13.27 -4.90
N PHE A 54 -4.57 12.03 -4.84
CA PHE A 54 -3.70 10.84 -4.87
C PHE A 54 -3.52 10.24 -6.27
N LEU A 55 -4.50 10.41 -7.17
CA LEU A 55 -4.39 9.99 -8.56
C LEU A 55 -4.04 11.14 -9.52
N ASN A 56 -4.04 12.38 -9.04
CA ASN A 56 -3.73 13.54 -9.85
C ASN A 56 -2.24 13.65 -10.17
N LEU A 57 -1.95 13.85 -11.45
CA LEU A 57 -0.60 13.99 -11.98
C LEU A 57 -0.50 15.27 -12.80
N ASP A 58 0.55 16.04 -12.54
CA ASP A 58 0.98 17.12 -13.44
C ASP A 58 1.53 16.51 -14.72
N ARG A 59 1.14 17.06 -15.87
CA ARG A 59 1.81 16.77 -17.14
C ARG A 59 3.07 17.62 -17.23
N VAL A 60 4.23 16.98 -17.34
CA VAL A 60 5.52 17.64 -17.55
C VAL A 60 5.83 17.74 -19.04
N ASP A 61 5.54 16.67 -19.80
CA ASP A 61 5.72 16.60 -21.25
C ASP A 61 4.70 15.64 -21.88
N ALA A 62 4.81 15.36 -23.18
CA ALA A 62 3.88 14.58 -23.97
C ALA A 62 3.54 13.23 -23.33
N ASN A 63 4.55 12.53 -22.82
CA ASN A 63 4.45 11.22 -22.17
C ASN A 63 5.16 11.19 -20.79
N ILE A 64 5.32 12.35 -20.15
CA ILE A 64 5.98 12.47 -18.83
C ILE A 64 5.04 13.16 -17.87
N TYR A 65 4.82 12.51 -16.72
CA TYR A 65 3.92 12.98 -15.68
C TYR A 65 4.61 13.00 -14.32
N ARG A 66 4.14 13.85 -13.41
CA ARG A 66 4.73 14.03 -12.07
C ARG A 66 3.65 13.93 -11.00
N SER A 67 3.91 13.15 -9.95
CA SER A 67 3.02 13.07 -8.78
C SER A 67 2.98 14.39 -8.01
N LYS A 68 1.81 14.74 -7.46
CA LYS A 68 1.65 15.91 -6.59
C LYS A 68 1.77 15.59 -5.11
N HIS A 69 0.97 14.62 -4.68
CA HIS A 69 0.85 14.23 -3.28
C HIS A 69 1.14 12.75 -3.16
N LEU A 70 1.95 12.38 -2.17
CA LEU A 70 2.34 11.00 -1.90
C LEU A 70 1.97 10.65 -0.47
N ILE A 71 1.30 9.53 -0.28
CA ILE A 71 0.93 9.02 1.04
C ILE A 71 1.90 7.93 1.47
N PRO A 72 2.28 7.89 2.76
CA PRO A 72 3.11 6.80 3.25
C PRO A 72 2.32 5.49 3.21
N GLY A 73 3.00 4.38 2.97
CA GLY A 73 2.40 3.05 3.08
C GLY A 73 2.01 2.70 4.53
N ILE A 74 2.75 3.26 5.50
CA ILE A 74 2.44 3.23 6.93
C ILE A 74 2.97 4.53 7.62
N PRO A 75 2.29 5.10 8.65
CA PRO A 75 2.80 6.14 9.54
C PRO A 75 4.24 5.83 9.93
N ASP A 76 5.11 6.80 9.69
CA ASP A 76 6.55 6.76 9.94
C ASP A 76 7.40 5.90 8.98
N ASN A 77 6.81 5.27 7.96
CA ASN A 77 7.60 4.72 6.86
C ASN A 77 7.89 5.83 5.84
N PRO A 78 9.17 6.03 5.48
CA PRO A 78 9.53 6.99 4.43
C PRO A 78 8.98 6.57 3.05
N ARG A 79 8.51 5.32 2.91
CA ARG A 79 8.07 4.76 1.63
C ARG A 79 6.62 5.07 1.28
N VAL A 80 6.39 5.41 0.03
CA VAL A 80 5.05 5.60 -0.55
C VAL A 80 4.26 4.29 -0.55
N TYR A 81 2.95 4.40 -0.39
CA TYR A 81 2.01 3.28 -0.58
C TYR A 81 2.08 2.69 -2.00
N GLY A 82 2.26 1.37 -2.10
CA GLY A 82 2.43 0.66 -3.39
C GLY A 82 1.26 0.86 -4.35
N GLY A 83 0.03 0.71 -3.86
CA GLY A 83 -1.19 0.95 -4.64
C GLY A 83 -1.28 2.37 -5.21
N GLN A 84 -0.71 3.39 -4.55
CA GLN A 84 -0.63 4.73 -5.13
C GLN A 84 0.27 4.77 -6.36
N VAL A 85 1.44 4.11 -6.31
CA VAL A 85 2.36 4.03 -7.45
C VAL A 85 1.71 3.31 -8.62
N VAL A 86 1.00 2.21 -8.35
CA VAL A 86 0.24 1.44 -9.37
C VAL A 86 -0.87 2.29 -9.99
N GLY A 87 -1.72 2.91 -9.16
CA GLY A 87 -2.82 3.74 -9.61
C GLY A 87 -2.35 4.93 -10.45
N GLN A 88 -1.31 5.64 -9.99
CA GLN A 88 -0.72 6.77 -10.72
C GLN A 88 -0.07 6.31 -12.04
N ALA A 89 0.64 5.18 -12.06
CA ALA A 89 1.20 4.64 -13.30
C ALA A 89 0.11 4.34 -14.34
N MET A 90 -1.03 3.79 -13.89
CA MET A 90 -2.16 3.53 -14.78
C MET A 90 -2.86 4.81 -15.26
N VAL A 91 -2.97 5.85 -14.41
CA VAL A 91 -3.43 7.19 -14.82
C VAL A 91 -2.49 7.77 -15.89
N ALA A 92 -1.18 7.72 -15.67
CA ALA A 92 -0.19 8.23 -16.61
C ALA A 92 -0.31 7.54 -17.98
N ALA A 93 -0.41 6.21 -18.00
CA ALA A 93 -0.59 5.46 -19.25
C ALA A 93 -1.93 5.79 -19.93
N THR A 94 -3.02 5.85 -19.18
CA THR A 94 -4.37 6.17 -19.68
C THR A 94 -4.41 7.55 -20.36
N LYS A 95 -3.69 8.55 -19.82
CA LYS A 95 -3.58 9.90 -20.43
C LYS A 95 -2.87 9.92 -21.79
N THR A 96 -2.28 8.81 -22.24
CA THR A 96 -1.59 8.67 -23.54
C THR A 96 -2.34 7.80 -24.55
N ILE A 97 -3.57 7.42 -24.22
CA ILE A 97 -4.40 6.47 -24.96
C ILE A 97 -5.69 7.18 -25.41
N ASP A 98 -6.22 6.79 -26.58
CA ASP A 98 -7.51 7.25 -27.08
C ASP A 98 -8.66 6.77 -26.20
N ASP A 99 -9.73 7.58 -26.10
CA ASP A 99 -10.80 7.33 -25.14
C ASP A 99 -11.56 6.03 -25.36
N ALA A 100 -11.51 5.46 -26.58
CA ALA A 100 -12.15 4.20 -26.92
C ALA A 100 -11.47 2.96 -26.29
N TYR A 101 -10.26 3.10 -25.74
CA TYR A 101 -9.53 1.98 -25.15
C TYR A 101 -9.53 2.06 -23.62
N HIS A 102 -9.63 0.90 -22.99
CA HIS A 102 -9.66 0.77 -21.54
C HIS A 102 -8.62 -0.25 -21.07
N PRO A 103 -7.96 -0.05 -19.91
CA PRO A 103 -7.00 -1.01 -19.40
C PRO A 103 -7.70 -2.34 -19.09
N HIS A 104 -7.16 -3.44 -19.62
CA HIS A 104 -7.68 -4.78 -19.34
C HIS A 104 -6.66 -5.62 -18.55
N SER A 105 -5.37 -5.27 -18.57
CA SER A 105 -4.38 -5.89 -17.70
C SER A 105 -3.21 -4.97 -17.40
N LEU A 106 -2.55 -5.20 -16.27
CA LEU A 106 -1.25 -4.62 -15.97
C LEU A 106 -0.37 -5.60 -15.18
N HIS A 107 0.93 -5.46 -15.38
CA HIS A 107 1.96 -6.23 -14.67
C HIS A 107 3.07 -5.28 -14.25
N CYS A 108 3.43 -5.30 -12.97
CA CYS A 108 4.45 -4.41 -12.46
C CYS A 108 5.39 -5.05 -11.45
N TYR A 109 6.56 -4.43 -11.31
CA TYR A 109 7.56 -4.77 -10.30
C TYR A 109 7.90 -3.55 -9.46
N PHE A 110 7.92 -3.75 -8.14
CA PHE A 110 8.44 -2.79 -7.17
C PHE A 110 9.95 -3.02 -7.01
N ILE A 111 10.77 -2.11 -7.52
CA ILE A 111 12.23 -2.27 -7.59
C ILE A 111 12.86 -1.66 -6.33
N LEU A 112 12.47 -0.44 -5.97
CA LEU A 112 12.98 0.30 -4.83
C LEU A 112 11.83 0.93 -4.04
N GLY A 113 12.07 1.18 -2.75
CA GLY A 113 11.13 1.94 -1.94
C GLY A 113 11.10 3.40 -2.39
N ALA A 114 9.93 3.88 -2.82
CA ALA A 114 9.74 5.26 -3.26
C ALA A 114 9.78 6.23 -2.06
N ASP A 115 10.57 7.29 -2.12
CA ASP A 115 10.63 8.32 -1.07
C ASP A 115 9.39 9.23 -1.13
N ARG A 116 8.63 9.32 -0.04
CA ARG A 116 7.44 10.16 0.06
C ARG A 116 7.74 11.66 -0.07
N ASN A 117 8.95 12.09 0.31
CA ASN A 117 9.30 13.51 0.34
C ASN A 117 9.76 14.04 -1.02
N MET A 118 9.86 13.18 -2.04
CA MET A 118 10.20 13.56 -3.40
C MET A 118 9.11 13.15 -4.37
N PRO A 119 8.78 13.99 -5.37
CA PRO A 119 7.83 13.59 -6.40
C PRO A 119 8.34 12.40 -7.22
N ILE A 120 7.43 11.53 -7.63
CA ILE A 120 7.67 10.45 -8.59
C ILE A 120 7.44 10.99 -10.00
N ILE A 121 8.38 10.73 -10.91
CA ILE A 121 8.23 10.97 -12.34
C ILE A 121 7.79 9.69 -13.03
N TYR A 122 6.65 9.72 -13.71
CA TYR A 122 6.14 8.64 -14.53
C TYR A 122 6.45 8.94 -16.00
N SER A 123 7.37 8.17 -16.57
CA SER A 123 7.70 8.21 -18.00
C SER A 123 6.97 7.08 -18.72
N VAL A 124 6.16 7.43 -19.71
CA VAL A 124 5.34 6.50 -20.47
C VAL A 124 5.95 6.29 -21.86
N GLU A 125 6.20 5.03 -22.20
CA GLU A 125 6.61 4.58 -23.52
C GLU A 125 5.42 3.97 -24.25
N ARG A 126 5.21 4.38 -25.50
CA ARG A 126 4.17 3.83 -26.38
C ARG A 126 4.72 2.63 -27.12
N VAL A 127 4.65 1.46 -26.47
CA VAL A 127 5.17 0.20 -27.03
C VAL A 127 4.45 -0.16 -28.32
N ARG A 128 3.11 -0.02 -28.35
CA ARG A 128 2.30 -0.33 -29.52
C ARG A 128 0.98 0.43 -29.51
N ASP A 129 0.58 0.92 -30.68
CA ASP A 129 -0.77 1.41 -30.97
C ASP A 129 -1.37 0.55 -32.10
N GLY A 130 -2.19 -0.43 -31.72
CA GLY A 130 -2.89 -1.33 -32.65
C GLY A 130 -4.37 -1.00 -32.76
N ASN A 131 -5.05 -1.63 -33.74
CA ASN A 131 -6.47 -1.35 -33.98
C ASN A 131 -7.38 -1.75 -32.80
N SER A 132 -7.15 -2.94 -32.22
CA SER A 132 -7.90 -3.46 -31.07
C SER A 132 -7.17 -3.28 -29.74
N PHE A 133 -5.83 -3.37 -29.75
CA PHE A 133 -5.01 -3.33 -28.55
C PHE A 133 -3.93 -2.27 -28.62
N CYS A 134 -3.69 -1.60 -27.49
CA CYS A 134 -2.57 -0.70 -27.29
C CYS A 134 -1.77 -1.13 -26.06
N THR A 135 -0.46 -0.92 -26.09
CA THR A 135 0.44 -1.29 -25.00
C THR A 135 1.25 -0.08 -24.58
N ARG A 136 1.38 0.11 -23.26
CA ARG A 136 2.20 1.14 -22.64
C ARG A 136 3.16 0.52 -21.64
N PHE A 137 4.40 0.98 -21.65
CA PHE A 137 5.37 0.68 -20.61
C PHE A 137 5.62 1.94 -19.79
N VAL A 138 5.51 1.86 -18.47
CA VAL A 138 5.64 2.98 -17.54
C VAL A 138 6.81 2.74 -16.62
N LYS A 139 7.72 3.71 -16.56
CA LYS A 139 8.80 3.79 -15.57
C LYS A 139 8.44 4.85 -14.55
N ALA A 140 8.42 4.49 -13.28
CA ALA A 140 8.36 5.43 -12.17
C ALA A 140 9.79 5.68 -11.67
N ILE A 141 10.19 6.94 -11.59
CA ILE A 141 11.58 7.36 -11.43
C ILE A 141 11.69 8.34 -10.26
N GLN A 142 12.69 8.12 -9.41
CA GLN A 142 13.13 9.06 -8.38
C GLN A 142 14.66 9.07 -8.34
N ASN A 143 15.25 10.26 -8.20
CA ASN A 143 16.71 10.46 -8.17
C ASN A 143 17.47 9.73 -9.31
N GLY A 144 16.91 9.73 -10.51
CA GLY A 144 17.48 9.06 -11.69
C GLY A 144 17.39 7.52 -11.68
N ALA A 145 16.83 6.89 -10.65
CA ALA A 145 16.66 5.45 -10.55
C ALA A 145 15.20 5.04 -10.80
N ASN A 146 15.01 3.90 -11.49
CA ASN A 146 13.69 3.28 -11.62
C ASN A 146 13.30 2.66 -10.27
N ILE A 147 12.25 3.19 -9.65
CA ILE A 147 11.69 2.66 -8.41
C ILE A 147 10.62 1.60 -8.69
N PHE A 148 10.00 1.66 -9.87
CA PHE A 148 8.91 0.80 -10.28
C PHE A 148 8.78 0.79 -11.81
N THR A 149 8.41 -0.38 -12.35
CA THR A 149 8.14 -0.57 -13.78
C THR A 149 6.81 -1.28 -13.95
N CYS A 150 6.03 -0.87 -14.95
CA CYS A 150 4.71 -1.43 -15.22
C CYS A 150 4.45 -1.50 -16.72
N GLU A 151 3.92 -2.63 -17.19
CA GLU A 151 3.39 -2.77 -18.53
C GLU A 151 1.87 -2.89 -18.46
N ILE A 152 1.17 -2.09 -19.27
CA ILE A 152 -0.29 -1.97 -19.25
C ILE A 152 -0.80 -2.21 -20.67
N SER A 153 -1.75 -3.11 -20.79
CA SER A 153 -2.43 -3.40 -22.04
C SER A 153 -3.86 -2.87 -22.01
N PHE A 154 -4.25 -2.24 -23.11
CA PHE A 154 -5.54 -1.59 -23.31
C PHE A 154 -6.27 -2.23 -24.48
N GLN A 155 -7.59 -2.34 -24.38
CA GLN A 155 -8.45 -2.91 -25.42
C GLN A 155 -9.67 -2.01 -25.64
N LYS A 156 -10.16 -1.96 -26.88
CA LYS A 156 -11.48 -1.39 -27.19
C LYS A 156 -12.61 -2.32 -26.76
N ASP A 157 -13.80 -1.76 -26.59
CA ASP A 157 -15.02 -2.56 -26.50
C ASP A 157 -15.18 -3.43 -27.75
N GLU A 158 -15.36 -4.74 -27.55
CA GLU A 158 -15.60 -5.71 -28.61
C GLU A 158 -16.85 -6.55 -28.30
N LYS A 159 -17.39 -7.20 -29.33
CA LYS A 159 -18.53 -8.12 -29.16
C LYS A 159 -18.14 -9.29 -28.26
N GLN A 160 -18.91 -9.53 -27.22
CA GLN A 160 -18.74 -10.69 -26.36
C GLN A 160 -19.21 -11.97 -27.08
N TRP A 161 -18.26 -12.86 -27.39
CA TRP A 161 -18.54 -14.14 -28.05
C TRP A 161 -18.68 -15.31 -27.08
N ILE A 162 -17.97 -15.25 -25.95
CA ILE A 162 -18.02 -16.24 -24.87
C ILE A 162 -18.16 -15.51 -23.54
N SER A 163 -18.86 -16.12 -22.58
CA SER A 163 -19.10 -15.52 -21.27
C SER A 163 -19.26 -16.59 -20.20
N HIS A 164 -18.49 -16.48 -19.13
CA HIS A 164 -18.63 -17.23 -17.90
C HIS A 164 -17.86 -16.52 -16.79
N GLN A 165 -18.23 -16.77 -15.53
CA GLN A 165 -17.45 -16.41 -14.36
C GLN A 165 -17.71 -17.40 -13.23
N GLY A 166 -16.87 -17.38 -12.21
CA GLY A 166 -17.14 -18.08 -10.95
C GLY A 166 -18.30 -17.45 -10.18
N ALA A 167 -18.78 -18.16 -9.16
CA ALA A 167 -19.76 -17.61 -8.22
C ALA A 167 -19.07 -16.71 -7.19
N MET A 168 -19.66 -15.54 -6.95
CA MET A 168 -19.26 -14.67 -5.83
C MET A 168 -19.46 -15.41 -4.49
N PRO A 169 -18.52 -15.30 -3.53
CA PRO A 169 -18.69 -15.85 -2.20
C PRO A 169 -19.94 -15.30 -1.48
N LYS A 170 -20.64 -16.16 -0.74
CA LYS A 170 -21.78 -15.75 0.08
C LYS A 170 -21.27 -15.14 1.39
N VAL A 171 -21.38 -13.83 1.52
CA VAL A 171 -20.97 -13.07 2.72
C VAL A 171 -22.08 -12.11 3.18
N PRO A 172 -22.07 -11.68 4.45
CA PRO A 172 -22.96 -10.61 4.92
C PRO A 172 -22.83 -9.34 4.08
N ARG A 173 -23.95 -8.64 3.91
CA ARG A 173 -24.02 -7.36 3.21
C ARG A 173 -23.25 -6.26 3.98
N PRO A 174 -22.63 -5.29 3.28
CA PRO A 174 -21.81 -4.26 3.91
C PRO A 174 -22.56 -3.41 4.94
N GLU A 175 -23.87 -3.20 4.75
CA GLU A 175 -24.72 -2.44 5.66
C GLU A 175 -24.83 -3.07 7.06
N SER A 176 -24.63 -4.40 7.16
CA SER A 176 -24.64 -5.15 8.42
C SER A 176 -23.28 -5.20 9.13
N LEU A 177 -22.22 -4.72 8.47
CA LEU A 177 -20.84 -4.81 8.93
C LEU A 177 -20.36 -3.46 9.45
N ARG A 178 -19.45 -3.52 10.43
CA ARG A 178 -18.75 -2.34 10.94
C ARG A 178 -17.60 -1.97 10.02
N SER A 179 -17.40 -0.67 9.82
CA SER A 179 -16.20 -0.12 9.20
C SER A 179 -14.96 -0.36 10.05
N ILE A 180 -13.79 -0.36 9.42
CA ILE A 180 -12.49 -0.39 10.12
C ILE A 180 -12.42 0.67 11.22
N GLY A 181 -12.88 1.91 10.92
CA GLY A 181 -12.86 3.01 11.88
C GLY A 181 -13.69 2.73 13.13
N GLU A 182 -14.89 2.15 12.96
CA GLU A 182 -15.75 1.74 14.08
C GLU A 182 -15.14 0.57 14.87
N LEU A 183 -14.57 -0.43 14.19
CA LEU A 183 -13.90 -1.57 14.82
C LEU A 183 -12.74 -1.12 15.70
N VAL A 184 -11.84 -0.31 15.15
CA VAL A 184 -10.68 0.22 15.88
C VAL A 184 -11.13 1.08 17.06
N SER A 185 -12.09 1.99 16.84
CA SER A 185 -12.60 2.86 17.89
C SER A 185 -13.20 2.07 19.06
N GLN A 186 -13.91 0.97 18.76
CA GLN A 186 -14.50 0.13 19.80
C GLN A 186 -13.44 -0.65 20.59
N GLU A 187 -12.43 -1.21 19.94
CA GLU A 187 -11.39 -1.94 20.65
C GLU A 187 -10.54 -1.01 21.54
N ILE A 188 -10.27 0.22 21.09
CA ILE A 188 -9.62 1.25 21.93
C ILE A 188 -10.48 1.61 23.15
N LYS A 189 -11.81 1.71 22.98
CA LYS A 189 -12.73 1.94 24.11
C LYS A 189 -12.70 0.79 25.12
N ASN A 190 -12.58 -0.45 24.64
CA ASN A 190 -12.56 -1.63 25.49
C ASN A 190 -11.22 -1.81 26.22
N ASP A 191 -10.11 -1.50 25.54
CA ASP A 191 -8.75 -1.56 26.10
C ASP A 191 -7.97 -0.33 25.59
N PRO A 192 -7.78 0.72 26.40
CA PRO A 192 -7.01 1.90 25.99
C PRO A 192 -5.56 1.58 25.58
N SER A 193 -4.96 0.51 26.14
CA SER A 193 -3.61 0.06 25.74
C SER A 193 -3.60 -0.54 24.33
N TYR A 194 -4.77 -0.91 23.80
CA TYR A 194 -4.93 -1.34 22.42
C TYR A 194 -4.61 -0.21 21.45
N ALA A 195 -4.72 1.07 21.83
CA ALA A 195 -4.31 2.19 20.98
C ALA A 195 -2.86 2.05 20.49
N GLU A 196 -1.95 1.69 21.38
CA GLU A 196 -0.52 1.45 21.07
C GLU A 196 -0.31 0.15 20.27
N ARG A 197 -1.15 -0.88 20.47
CA ARG A 197 -1.08 -2.15 19.72
C ARG A 197 -1.60 -2.01 18.29
N VAL A 198 -2.63 -1.19 18.09
CA VAL A 198 -3.21 -0.88 16.78
C VAL A 198 -2.43 0.22 16.10
N GLU A 199 -1.42 0.85 16.72
CA GLU A 199 -0.48 1.73 16.01
C GLU A 199 0.07 1.10 14.72
N CYS A 200 0.09 -0.25 14.62
CA CYS A 200 0.43 -1.02 13.41
C CYS A 200 -0.72 -1.27 12.41
N LEU A 201 -1.98 -1.21 12.84
CA LEU A 201 -3.22 -1.37 12.05
C LEU A 201 -3.84 0.00 11.64
N ARG A 202 -3.75 1.01 12.53
CA ARG A 202 -3.85 2.45 12.26
C ARG A 202 -2.91 2.86 11.15
N ARG A 203 -1.91 2.03 10.84
CA ARG A 203 -0.99 2.31 9.74
C ARG A 203 -1.60 2.32 8.36
N MET A 204 -2.80 1.81 8.22
CA MET A 204 -3.54 2.00 6.99
C MET A 204 -4.33 3.30 6.98
N GLU A 205 -4.44 4.10 8.06
CA GLU A 205 -5.37 5.24 8.27
C GLU A 205 -5.57 6.20 7.09
N HIS A 206 -4.59 6.39 6.20
CA HIS A 206 -4.77 7.17 4.97
C HIS A 206 -5.66 6.50 3.90
N LEU A 207 -5.74 5.16 3.89
CA LEU A 207 -6.70 4.40 3.07
C LEU A 207 -8.14 4.47 3.65
N PRO A 208 -8.37 4.22 4.96
CA PRO A 208 -9.65 4.46 5.63
C PRO A 208 -10.22 5.86 5.49
N THR A 209 -9.43 6.91 5.21
CA THR A 209 -10.01 8.25 4.98
C THR A 209 -10.64 8.36 3.60
N THR A 210 -10.10 7.69 2.57
CA THR A 210 -10.62 7.74 1.20
C THR A 210 -11.60 6.63 0.86
N PHE A 211 -11.52 5.50 1.55
CA PHE A 211 -12.39 4.34 1.36
C PHE A 211 -13.15 3.98 2.65
N ASP A 212 -14.42 3.61 2.51
CA ASP A 212 -15.15 2.87 3.53
C ASP A 212 -14.81 1.38 3.32
N ILE A 213 -14.14 0.80 4.30
CA ILE A 213 -13.69 -0.59 4.27
C ILE A 213 -14.35 -1.31 5.45
N ARG A 214 -15.07 -2.39 5.15
CA ARG A 214 -15.81 -3.20 6.11
C ARG A 214 -15.36 -4.65 6.03
N PRO A 215 -14.51 -5.11 6.97
CA PRO A 215 -14.08 -6.50 7.02
C PRO A 215 -15.29 -7.42 7.21
N VAL A 216 -15.35 -8.50 6.41
CA VAL A 216 -16.38 -9.54 6.59
C VAL A 216 -16.16 -10.26 7.92
N GLU A 217 -14.90 -10.47 8.30
CA GLU A 217 -14.50 -11.11 9.54
C GLU A 217 -13.64 -10.15 10.39
N PRO A 218 -14.26 -9.39 11.31
CA PRO A 218 -13.55 -8.40 12.13
C PRO A 218 -12.37 -8.98 12.93
N ALA A 219 -12.48 -10.21 13.42
CA ALA A 219 -11.41 -10.86 14.19
C ALA A 219 -10.14 -11.12 13.35
N LYS A 220 -10.29 -11.41 12.05
CA LYS A 220 -9.16 -11.54 11.11
C LYS A 220 -8.49 -10.20 10.84
N TYR A 221 -9.29 -9.16 10.60
CA TYR A 221 -8.76 -7.80 10.42
C TYR A 221 -7.94 -7.34 11.63
N LEU A 222 -8.46 -7.55 12.83
CA LEU A 222 -7.80 -7.21 14.09
C LEU A 222 -6.65 -8.16 14.46
N ARG A 223 -6.44 -9.24 13.69
CA ARG A 223 -5.40 -10.25 13.90
C ARG A 223 -5.40 -10.80 15.33
N LYS A 224 -6.58 -11.15 15.86
CA LYS A 224 -6.74 -11.64 17.24
C LYS A 224 -6.14 -13.03 17.46
N ALA A 225 -6.09 -13.86 16.42
CA ALA A 225 -5.51 -15.20 16.44
C ALA A 225 -5.05 -15.61 15.03
N ALA A 226 -4.24 -16.66 14.95
CA ALA A 226 -3.92 -17.29 13.67
C ALA A 226 -5.18 -17.87 13.02
N THR A 227 -5.34 -17.65 11.72
CA THR A 227 -6.43 -18.19 10.90
C THR A 227 -5.87 -18.65 9.56
N GLU A 228 -6.70 -19.28 8.73
CA GLU A 228 -6.37 -19.51 7.32
C GLU A 228 -6.04 -18.19 6.60
N ALA A 229 -5.21 -18.26 5.55
CA ALA A 229 -4.84 -17.09 4.77
C ALA A 229 -5.93 -16.76 3.74
N THR A 230 -7.16 -16.55 4.21
CA THR A 230 -8.27 -16.03 3.41
C THR A 230 -8.86 -14.82 4.12
N TYR A 231 -9.11 -13.76 3.35
CA TYR A 231 -9.63 -12.52 3.87
C TYR A 231 -10.61 -11.91 2.86
N MET A 232 -11.67 -11.30 3.38
CA MET A 232 -12.67 -10.63 2.56
C MET A 232 -13.06 -9.31 3.24
N CYS A 233 -13.15 -8.24 2.44
CA CYS A 233 -13.69 -6.97 2.89
C CYS A 233 -14.54 -6.33 1.80
N TRP A 234 -15.57 -5.63 2.22
CA TRP A 234 -16.25 -4.69 1.34
C TRP A 234 -15.46 -3.39 1.31
N VAL A 235 -15.32 -2.82 0.12
CA VAL A 235 -14.64 -1.54 -0.12
C VAL A 235 -15.55 -0.65 -0.95
N LYS A 236 -15.54 0.65 -0.66
CA LYS A 236 -16.26 1.66 -1.43
C LYS A 236 -15.54 3.00 -1.28
N ALA A 237 -15.39 3.75 -2.36
CA ALA A 237 -14.92 5.12 -2.25
C ALA A 237 -15.91 5.95 -1.42
N LYS A 238 -15.41 6.75 -0.48
CA LYS A 238 -16.28 7.60 0.36
C LYS A 238 -16.81 8.81 -0.40
N GLU A 239 -16.06 9.24 -1.41
CA GLU A 239 -16.38 10.40 -2.23
C GLU A 239 -16.64 9.96 -3.67
N PRO A 240 -17.54 10.64 -4.39
CA PRO A 240 -17.78 10.34 -5.79
C PRO A 240 -16.53 10.54 -6.65
N ILE A 241 -16.14 9.53 -7.41
CA ILE A 241 -15.00 9.57 -8.34
C ILE A 241 -15.35 10.33 -9.62
N GLY A 242 -16.64 10.36 -9.99
CA GLY A 242 -17.15 10.96 -11.22
C GLY A 242 -17.33 9.94 -12.35
N GLU A 243 -17.90 10.39 -13.47
CA GLU A 243 -18.43 9.49 -14.53
C GLU A 243 -17.36 8.85 -15.45
N ASP A 244 -16.08 9.22 -15.34
CA ASP A 244 -15.04 8.59 -16.17
C ASP A 244 -14.73 7.18 -15.66
N SER A 245 -15.26 6.18 -16.36
CA SER A 245 -15.02 4.75 -16.09
C SER A 245 -13.55 4.39 -15.86
N ARG A 246 -12.60 5.07 -16.52
CA ARG A 246 -11.18 4.77 -16.36
C ARG A 246 -10.62 5.26 -15.03
N LEU A 247 -11.22 6.28 -14.42
CA LEU A 247 -10.87 6.68 -13.06
C LEU A 247 -11.33 5.64 -12.05
N HIS A 248 -12.48 4.99 -12.26
CA HIS A 248 -12.88 3.84 -11.43
C HIS A 248 -11.92 2.65 -11.59
N LEU A 249 -11.45 2.36 -12.81
CA LEU A 249 -10.40 1.36 -13.03
C LEU A 249 -9.11 1.72 -12.29
N CYS A 250 -8.64 2.98 -12.40
CA CYS A 250 -7.47 3.47 -11.66
C CYS A 250 -7.64 3.40 -10.14
N THR A 251 -8.86 3.64 -9.67
CA THR A 251 -9.20 3.55 -8.26
C THR A 251 -9.21 2.10 -7.77
N ALA A 252 -9.72 1.16 -8.57
CA ALA A 252 -9.63 -0.27 -8.27
C ALA A 252 -8.17 -0.74 -8.22
N ALA A 253 -7.33 -0.27 -9.15
CA ALA A 253 -5.88 -0.51 -9.10
C ALA A 253 -5.25 0.02 -7.82
N PHE A 254 -5.59 1.25 -7.43
CA PHE A 254 -5.10 1.86 -6.22
C PHE A 254 -5.43 1.05 -4.96
N ILE A 255 -6.68 0.60 -4.80
CA ILE A 255 -7.11 -0.09 -3.58
C ILE A 255 -6.68 -1.56 -3.55
N SER A 256 -6.40 -2.17 -4.71
CA SER A 256 -6.12 -3.61 -4.81
C SER A 256 -4.87 -4.08 -4.04
N ASP A 257 -3.88 -3.22 -3.80
CA ASP A 257 -2.65 -3.55 -3.05
C ASP A 257 -2.85 -3.51 -1.51
N SER A 258 -3.96 -2.95 -1.01
CA SER A 258 -4.15 -2.67 0.43
C SER A 258 -4.27 -3.90 1.34
N CYS A 259 -4.87 -5.00 0.86
CA CYS A 259 -5.26 -6.15 1.69
C CYS A 259 -4.41 -7.40 1.46
N MET A 260 -3.54 -7.41 0.44
CA MET A 260 -2.89 -8.64 -0.05
C MET A 260 -1.85 -9.17 0.93
N VAL A 261 -0.82 -8.38 1.24
CA VAL A 261 0.24 -8.78 2.19
C VAL A 261 -0.32 -9.16 3.56
N SER A 262 -1.34 -8.44 4.03
CA SER A 262 -2.03 -8.72 5.29
C SER A 262 -2.65 -10.11 5.33
N THR A 263 -3.16 -10.60 4.20
CA THR A 263 -3.79 -11.93 4.07
C THR A 263 -2.76 -13.05 4.30
N ALA A 264 -1.58 -12.92 3.69
CA ALA A 264 -0.50 -13.90 3.87
C ALA A 264 0.02 -13.98 5.31
N LEU A 265 -0.14 -12.93 6.11
CA LEU A 265 0.29 -12.90 7.51
C LEU A 265 -0.69 -13.57 8.47
N LEU A 266 -1.95 -13.80 8.07
CA LEU A 266 -2.99 -14.33 8.95
C LEU A 266 -2.64 -15.67 9.61
N PRO A 267 -2.03 -16.66 8.93
CA PRO A 267 -1.65 -17.92 9.56
C PRO A 267 -0.49 -17.80 10.54
N HIS A 268 0.22 -16.68 10.57
CA HIS A 268 1.46 -16.49 11.34
C HIS A 268 1.26 -15.62 12.59
N VAL A 269 0.04 -15.11 12.82
CA VAL A 269 -0.31 -14.35 14.01
C VAL A 269 -0.04 -15.18 15.28
N GLY A 270 0.76 -14.64 16.20
CA GLY A 270 1.05 -15.28 17.49
C GLY A 270 1.94 -16.53 17.45
N LYS A 271 2.39 -17.01 16.28
CA LYS A 271 3.18 -18.25 16.12
C LYS A 271 4.68 -18.10 16.42
N ASN A 272 5.07 -17.36 17.47
CA ASN A 272 6.47 -16.97 17.74
C ASN A 272 7.16 -16.26 16.56
N PHE A 273 6.39 -15.83 15.56
CA PHE A 273 6.84 -15.06 14.42
C PHE A 273 6.64 -13.59 14.74
N SER A 274 7.74 -12.84 14.73
CA SER A 274 7.69 -11.38 14.79
C SER A 274 8.06 -10.84 13.42
N LEU A 275 7.17 -10.07 12.79
CA LEU A 275 7.45 -9.48 11.49
C LEU A 275 8.61 -8.47 11.59
N ALA A 276 9.61 -8.61 10.72
CA ALA A 276 10.69 -7.63 10.53
C ALA A 276 10.45 -6.80 9.28
N MET A 277 10.04 -7.43 8.18
CA MET A 277 9.84 -6.77 6.89
C MET A 277 8.73 -7.45 6.12
N ALA A 278 7.86 -6.66 5.53
CA ALA A 278 6.88 -7.11 4.54
C ALA A 278 6.80 -6.06 3.42
N VAL A 279 7.07 -6.44 2.18
CA VAL A 279 7.02 -5.55 1.01
C VAL A 279 6.50 -6.31 -0.21
N SER A 280 5.74 -5.64 -1.07
CA SER A 280 5.32 -6.16 -2.37
C SER A 280 6.53 -6.25 -3.31
N LEU A 281 6.65 -7.33 -4.07
CA LEU A 281 7.69 -7.53 -5.08
C LEU A 281 7.16 -7.19 -6.49
N ASP A 282 5.98 -7.70 -6.79
CA ASP A 282 5.25 -7.45 -8.03
C ASP A 282 3.77 -7.19 -7.72
N HIS A 283 3.00 -6.80 -8.74
CA HIS A 283 1.55 -6.80 -8.70
C HIS A 283 1.00 -6.94 -10.12
N SER A 284 0.09 -7.88 -10.31
CA SER A 284 -0.54 -8.15 -11.60
C SER A 284 -2.05 -8.05 -11.47
N MET A 285 -2.69 -7.47 -12.48
CA MET A 285 -4.12 -7.23 -12.50
C MET A 285 -4.72 -7.57 -13.86
N TRP A 286 -5.94 -8.09 -13.83
CA TRP A 286 -6.76 -8.33 -15.01
C TRP A 286 -8.17 -7.81 -14.76
N PHE A 287 -8.57 -6.78 -15.52
CA PHE A 287 -9.91 -6.23 -15.48
C PHE A 287 -10.78 -7.01 -16.46
N HIS A 288 -11.85 -7.59 -15.94
CA HIS A 288 -12.81 -8.39 -16.72
C HIS A 288 -14.01 -7.56 -17.16
N GLN A 289 -14.23 -6.42 -16.49
CA GLN A 289 -15.25 -5.44 -16.80
C GLN A 289 -14.60 -4.05 -16.80
N ASN A 290 -14.92 -3.23 -17.79
CA ASN A 290 -14.47 -1.82 -17.85
C ASN A 290 -15.52 -0.83 -17.35
N LYS A 291 -16.74 -1.32 -17.06
CA LYS A 291 -17.88 -0.53 -16.57
C LYS A 291 -18.28 -1.04 -15.20
N PHE A 292 -17.70 -0.43 -14.16
CA PHE A 292 -18.12 -0.59 -12.78
C PHE A 292 -17.82 0.69 -12.00
N CYS A 293 -18.53 0.90 -10.89
CA CYS A 293 -18.46 2.11 -10.11
C CYS A 293 -17.83 1.86 -8.74
N MET A 294 -16.64 2.38 -8.50
CA MET A 294 -15.97 2.30 -7.19
C MET A 294 -16.66 3.15 -6.10
N ASP A 295 -17.66 3.97 -6.47
CA ASP A 295 -18.55 4.65 -5.51
C ASP A 295 -19.63 3.71 -4.95
N GLU A 296 -19.73 2.50 -5.52
CA GLU A 296 -20.57 1.40 -5.04
C GLU A 296 -19.75 0.36 -4.28
N TRP A 297 -20.44 -0.47 -3.51
CA TRP A 297 -19.80 -1.52 -2.72
C TRP A 297 -19.21 -2.62 -3.61
N MET A 298 -17.91 -2.84 -3.44
CA MET A 298 -17.14 -3.92 -4.06
C MET A 298 -16.64 -4.88 -2.99
N LEU A 299 -16.87 -6.19 -3.14
CA LEU A 299 -16.26 -7.19 -2.28
C LEU A 299 -14.88 -7.53 -2.81
N TYR A 300 -13.83 -7.30 -2.03
CA TYR A 300 -12.49 -7.77 -2.33
C TYR A 300 -12.18 -9.02 -1.51
N GLU A 301 -12.04 -10.13 -2.21
CA GLU A 301 -11.64 -11.44 -1.70
C GLU A 301 -10.14 -11.65 -1.98
N THR A 302 -9.39 -12.05 -0.97
CA THR A 302 -7.96 -12.38 -1.09
C THR A 302 -7.64 -13.70 -0.42
N ASP A 303 -6.70 -14.43 -1.00
CA ASP A 303 -6.21 -15.69 -0.45
C ASP A 303 -4.72 -15.91 -0.72
N SER A 304 -4.02 -16.60 0.19
CA SER A 304 -2.61 -17.00 0.00
C SER A 304 -2.47 -18.50 0.23
N ARG A 305 -2.09 -19.22 -0.83
CA ARG A 305 -1.97 -20.70 -0.80
C ARG A 305 -0.56 -21.19 -0.46
N VAL A 306 0.44 -20.34 -0.63
CA VAL A 306 1.84 -20.71 -0.40
C VAL A 306 2.61 -19.53 0.16
N ALA A 307 3.34 -19.80 1.24
CA ALA A 307 4.37 -18.94 1.77
C ALA A 307 5.61 -19.80 2.05
N ALA A 308 6.70 -19.51 1.35
CA ALA A 308 7.96 -20.26 1.42
C ALA A 308 9.13 -19.35 1.03
N ASN A 309 10.33 -19.65 1.53
CA ASN A 309 11.56 -18.92 1.18
C ASN A 309 11.44 -17.40 1.35
N SER A 310 10.83 -16.98 2.46
CA SER A 310 10.55 -15.57 2.78
C SER A 310 9.68 -14.86 1.77
N ARG A 311 8.88 -15.58 0.98
CA ARG A 311 7.90 -15.01 0.07
C ARG A 311 6.52 -15.62 0.29
N ALA A 312 5.48 -14.90 -0.11
CA ALA A 312 4.13 -15.41 -0.14
C ALA A 312 3.43 -14.97 -1.43
N LEU A 313 2.74 -15.90 -2.07
CA LEU A 313 1.87 -15.61 -3.22
C LEU A 313 0.46 -15.35 -2.71
N ILE A 314 -0.12 -14.22 -3.12
CA ILE A 314 -1.48 -13.81 -2.79
C ILE A 314 -2.26 -13.59 -4.07
N ASN A 315 -3.46 -14.15 -4.13
CA ASN A 315 -4.42 -13.92 -5.22
C ASN A 315 -5.59 -13.08 -4.69
N GLY A 316 -6.17 -12.25 -5.55
CA GLY A 316 -7.34 -11.45 -5.22
C GLY A 316 -8.41 -11.46 -6.30
N ARG A 317 -9.66 -11.24 -5.89
CA ARG A 317 -10.85 -11.18 -6.73
C ARG A 317 -11.75 -10.07 -6.20
N MET A 318 -12.02 -9.07 -7.03
CA MET A 318 -12.93 -7.98 -6.68
C MET A 318 -14.25 -8.19 -7.41
N TRP A 319 -15.33 -8.19 -6.65
CA TRP A 319 -16.68 -8.46 -7.10
C TRP A 319 -17.55 -7.23 -6.88
N SER A 320 -18.41 -6.90 -7.83
CA SER A 320 -19.45 -5.89 -7.63
C SER A 320 -20.57 -6.41 -6.72
N GLY A 321 -21.35 -5.48 -6.15
CA GLY A 321 -22.43 -5.80 -5.21
C GLY A 321 -23.58 -6.65 -5.79
N ASP A 322 -23.67 -6.76 -7.12
CA ASP A 322 -24.57 -7.64 -7.88
C ASP A 322 -23.91 -8.98 -8.29
N GLY A 323 -22.64 -9.19 -7.93
CA GLY A 323 -21.93 -10.45 -8.08
C GLY A 323 -21.11 -10.64 -9.35
N GLN A 324 -20.88 -9.58 -10.14
CA GLN A 324 -19.96 -9.66 -11.28
C GLN A 324 -18.51 -9.65 -10.81
N LEU A 325 -17.66 -10.52 -11.38
CA LEU A 325 -16.22 -10.47 -11.14
C LEU A 325 -15.61 -9.35 -12.00
N VAL A 326 -15.21 -8.24 -11.39
CA VAL A 326 -14.74 -7.06 -12.14
C VAL A 326 -13.21 -7.04 -12.31
N LEU A 327 -12.48 -7.60 -11.35
CA LEU A 327 -11.02 -7.56 -11.33
C LEU A 327 -10.44 -8.82 -10.65
N SER A 328 -9.37 -9.36 -11.21
CA SER A 328 -8.52 -10.36 -10.54
C SER A 328 -7.10 -9.83 -10.36
N THR A 329 -6.45 -10.25 -9.27
CA THR A 329 -5.09 -9.82 -8.93
C THR A 329 -4.20 -10.98 -8.50
N ALA A 330 -2.90 -10.82 -8.69
CA ALA A 330 -1.86 -11.70 -8.16
C ALA A 330 -0.65 -10.87 -7.74
N GLN A 331 -0.08 -11.19 -6.58
CA GLN A 331 1.04 -10.47 -5.98
C GLN A 331 1.90 -11.43 -5.17
N GLU A 332 3.21 -11.39 -5.38
CA GLU A 332 4.21 -11.97 -4.51
C GLU A 332 4.74 -10.90 -3.54
N ALA A 333 4.81 -11.25 -2.26
CA ALA A 333 5.34 -10.36 -1.22
C ALA A 333 6.56 -11.00 -0.56
N LEU A 334 7.61 -10.20 -0.33
CA LEU A 334 8.72 -10.58 0.54
C LEU A 334 8.29 -10.40 1.99
N ILE A 335 8.38 -11.47 2.79
CA ILE A 335 8.04 -11.50 4.21
C ILE A 335 9.21 -12.09 5.00
N ARG A 336 9.78 -11.29 5.91
CA ARG A 336 10.89 -11.69 6.78
C ARG A 336 10.53 -11.50 8.25
N GLY A 337 10.90 -12.48 9.07
CA GLY A 337 10.78 -12.41 10.52
C GLY A 337 11.98 -11.75 11.18
N LYS A 338 11.83 -11.28 12.42
CA LYS A 338 12.95 -10.86 13.27
C LYS A 338 13.78 -12.09 13.60
N VAL A 339 15.09 -11.97 13.48
CA VAL A 339 16.02 -13.00 13.97
C VAL A 339 15.98 -12.95 15.51
N PRO A 340 15.65 -14.05 16.21
CA PRO A 340 15.72 -14.08 17.66
C PRO A 340 17.16 -13.81 18.12
N ARG A 341 17.36 -12.87 19.05
CA ARG A 341 18.68 -12.57 19.63
C ARG A 341 19.37 -13.78 20.28
N SER A 342 18.65 -14.87 20.56
CA SER A 342 19.16 -16.08 21.20
C SER A 342 19.97 -17.02 20.30
N PHE A 343 20.06 -16.78 18.99
CA PHE A 343 20.82 -17.65 18.09
C PHE A 343 22.32 -17.34 18.01
N VAL A 344 22.79 -16.27 18.67
CA VAL A 344 24.22 -16.03 18.86
C VAL A 344 24.61 -16.45 20.28
N ARG A 345 24.66 -17.77 20.51
CA ARG A 345 25.48 -18.29 21.61
C ARG A 345 26.91 -18.37 21.09
N PHE A 346 27.71 -17.34 21.33
CA PHE A 346 29.14 -17.60 21.46
C PHE A 346 29.32 -18.47 22.71
N PRO A 347 30.02 -19.61 22.63
CA PRO A 347 30.29 -20.40 23.81
C PRO A 347 31.13 -19.57 24.79
N THR A 348 30.52 -19.06 25.85
CA THR A 348 31.21 -18.48 27.00
C THR A 348 31.76 -19.61 27.85
N SER A 349 32.81 -20.25 27.38
CA SER A 349 33.70 -21.06 28.21
C SER A 349 35.00 -21.24 27.47
N GLY A 350 36.06 -20.63 28.00
CA GLY A 350 37.43 -20.96 27.61
C GLY A 350 37.71 -22.43 27.84
N SER A 351 38.69 -22.93 27.09
CA SER A 351 39.27 -24.27 27.09
C SER A 351 38.43 -25.38 26.41
N SER A 352 38.66 -25.53 25.09
CA SER A 352 38.95 -26.84 24.43
C SER A 352 38.69 -26.88 22.91
N PHE A 353 38.41 -25.75 22.24
CA PHE A 353 38.39 -25.71 20.77
C PHE A 353 39.77 -25.37 20.18
N LEU A 354 40.77 -26.24 20.39
CA LEU A 354 42.02 -26.17 19.62
C LEU A 354 42.55 -27.51 19.10
N ASN A 355 41.84 -28.62 19.30
CA ASN A 355 42.23 -29.89 18.70
C ASN A 355 41.03 -30.54 18.02
N THR A 356 40.68 -30.06 16.82
CA THR A 356 40.32 -30.87 15.63
C THR A 356 40.04 -29.87 14.50
N ILE A 357 41.10 -29.37 13.87
CA ILE A 357 41.00 -28.80 12.52
C ILE A 357 41.66 -29.83 11.62
N ASN A 358 40.86 -30.75 11.09
CA ASN A 358 41.23 -31.52 9.92
C ASN A 358 40.17 -31.23 8.85
N GLN A 359 40.66 -30.53 7.82
CA GLN A 359 40.22 -30.49 6.42
C GLN A 359 38.72 -30.33 6.12
N GLU A 360 38.46 -29.28 5.32
CA GLU A 360 37.22 -29.03 4.55
C GLU A 360 36.00 -28.55 5.35
N SER A 361 35.99 -27.28 5.74
CA SER A 361 34.78 -26.45 5.83
C SER A 361 35.17 -24.98 6.05
N CYS A 362 35.03 -24.15 5.02
CA CYS A 362 35.26 -22.71 5.14
C CYS A 362 34.02 -22.06 5.80
N PHE A 363 34.07 -21.82 7.12
CA PHE A 363 33.07 -20.98 7.80
C PHE A 363 33.53 -19.51 7.74
N ILE A 364 32.80 -18.68 7.00
CA ILE A 364 32.92 -17.22 7.09
C ILE A 364 31.99 -16.76 8.22
N GLY A 365 32.55 -16.51 9.41
CA GLY A 365 31.82 -15.92 10.53
C GLY A 365 32.05 -14.41 10.58
N THR A 366 30.99 -13.61 10.45
CA THR A 366 31.03 -12.16 10.68
C THR A 366 30.83 -11.88 12.18
N ILE A 367 31.79 -11.22 12.83
CA ILE A 367 31.64 -10.73 14.21
C ILE A 367 31.18 -9.27 14.13
N ILE A 368 30.02 -8.96 14.71
CA ILE A 368 29.53 -7.58 14.87
C ILE A 368 29.80 -7.19 16.33
N LEU A 369 30.71 -6.24 16.56
CA LEU A 369 30.92 -5.64 17.88
C LEU A 369 29.90 -4.51 18.08
N GLY A 370 29.12 -4.58 19.15
CA GLY A 370 28.19 -3.52 19.54
C GLY A 370 28.88 -2.37 20.29
N ASP A 371 28.19 -1.23 20.34
CA ASP A 371 28.59 0.16 20.62
C ASP A 371 29.30 0.50 21.96
N HIS A 372 30.16 -0.36 22.50
CA HIS A 372 31.03 0.01 23.62
C HIS A 372 32.49 -0.31 23.33
N HIS A 373 33.28 0.74 23.12
CA HIS A 373 34.73 0.71 22.97
C HIS A 373 35.38 -0.24 23.98
N SER A 374 35.71 -1.45 23.51
CA SER A 374 36.50 -2.43 24.24
C SER A 374 37.56 -2.92 23.28
N PHE A 375 38.77 -2.35 23.38
CA PHE A 375 39.93 -2.84 22.63
C PHE A 375 40.41 -4.14 23.28
N CYS A 376 40.17 -5.28 22.63
CA CYS A 376 40.88 -6.52 22.98
C CYS A 376 42.28 -6.47 22.34
N ARG A 377 43.30 -6.26 23.16
CA ARG A 377 44.71 -6.38 22.77
C ARG A 377 45.08 -7.87 22.80
N PHE A 378 45.39 -8.44 21.65
CA PHE A 378 46.00 -9.77 21.59
C PHE A 378 47.51 -9.61 21.78
N GLU A 379 48.02 -9.94 22.96
CA GLU A 379 49.47 -10.09 23.20
C GLU A 379 49.82 -11.59 23.13
N ASN A 380 50.87 -11.90 22.37
CA ASN A 380 51.49 -13.21 22.12
C ASN A 380 50.78 -14.16 21.13
N LEU A 381 51.09 -13.99 19.84
CA LEU A 381 51.08 -15.07 18.85
C LEU A 381 52.42 -15.04 18.08
N ASP A 382 53.24 -16.07 18.29
CA ASP A 382 54.61 -16.19 17.74
C ASP A 382 54.68 -16.81 16.33
N GLN A 383 53.61 -16.74 15.52
CA GLN A 383 53.63 -17.16 14.10
C GLN A 383 52.65 -16.35 13.23
N PRO A 384 53.00 -16.07 11.95
CA PRO A 384 52.14 -15.28 11.06
C PRO A 384 50.99 -16.13 10.51
N LEU A 385 49.76 -15.81 10.90
CA LEU A 385 48.55 -16.33 10.25
C LEU A 385 48.14 -15.41 9.10
N HIS A 386 48.17 -15.92 7.87
CA HIS A 386 47.45 -15.32 6.75
C HIS A 386 45.95 -15.57 6.93
N ALA A 387 45.29 -14.76 7.75
CA ALA A 387 43.84 -14.69 7.84
C ALA A 387 43.44 -13.22 7.70
N GLY A 388 42.86 -12.86 6.55
CA GLY A 388 42.31 -11.53 6.33
C GLY A 388 41.13 -11.29 7.26
N LEU A 389 41.31 -10.39 8.23
CA LEU A 389 40.26 -9.97 9.15
C LEU A 389 39.50 -8.81 8.48
N LEU A 390 38.26 -9.05 8.02
CA LEU A 390 37.42 -7.97 7.48
C LEU A 390 36.69 -7.29 8.65
N LEU A 391 37.20 -6.14 9.09
CA LEU A 391 36.52 -5.27 10.07
C LEU A 391 35.64 -4.27 9.31
N VAL A 392 34.34 -4.29 9.55
CA VAL A 392 33.40 -3.30 9.01
C VAL A 392 32.98 -2.37 10.15
N SER A 393 33.39 -1.10 10.05
CA SER A 393 32.91 0.01 10.90
C SER A 393 31.48 0.38 10.50
N SER A 394 30.63 0.74 11.47
CA SER A 394 29.25 1.21 11.23
C SER A 394 29.17 2.62 10.63
N ASP A 395 30.28 3.34 10.54
CA ASP A 395 30.36 4.60 9.82
C ASP A 395 31.19 4.38 8.55
N GLY A 396 30.53 4.56 7.40
CA GLY A 396 30.99 4.14 6.08
C GLY A 396 32.12 4.97 5.51
N ASP A 397 33.36 4.69 5.94
CA ASP A 397 34.57 5.03 5.20
C ASP A 397 35.36 3.75 4.85
N GLU A 398 35.72 3.64 3.57
CA GLU A 398 36.54 2.54 3.02
C GLU A 398 37.91 2.47 3.72
N LEU A 399 38.23 1.31 4.32
CA LEU A 399 39.62 0.99 4.67
C LEU A 399 40.27 0.25 3.50
N ARG A 400 41.25 0.89 2.86
CA ARG A 400 42.15 0.26 1.89
C ARG A 400 43.08 -0.74 2.59
N ASN A 401 43.32 -1.84 1.87
CA ASN A 401 44.05 -3.07 2.23
C ASN A 401 45.14 -3.00 3.29
#